data_AF-A0A3D0HHK9-F1
#
_entry.id   AF-A0A3D0HHK9-F1
#
_cell.length_a   1.000
_cell.length_b   1.000
_cell.length_c   1.000
_cell.angle_alpha   90.00
_cell.angle_beta   90.00
_cell.angle_gamma   90.00
#
_symmetry.space_group_name_H-M   'P 1'
#
loop_
_entity.id
_entity.type
_entity.pdbx_description
1 polymer ?
#
loop_
_entity_poly.entity_id
_entity_poly.type
_entity_poly.pdbx_seq_one_letter_code
_entity_poly.pdbx_strand_id
1 'polypeptide(L)' 'FLAPVPHRGKSNQPAFLVEVGACLAEVRNVSVEEIAQQTTQNATIAFPGIAA' A
#
# COMPACT_ATOMS: atom_id res chain seq x y z
N PHE A 1 -13.82 4.62 -2.23
CA PHE A 1 -12.43 4.85 -1.83
C PHE A 1 -11.92 6.14 -2.44
N LEU A 2 -11.32 7.02 -1.64
CA LEU A 2 -10.78 8.29 -2.12
C LEU A 2 -9.37 8.06 -2.69
N ALA A 3 -9.08 8.66 -3.84
CA ALA A 3 -7.72 8.66 -4.37
C ALA A 3 -6.78 9.42 -3.40
N PRO A 4 -5.57 8.90 -3.15
CA PRO A 4 -4.58 9.59 -2.32
C PRO A 4 -4.08 10.86 -3.02
N VAL A 5 -3.45 11.76 -2.27
CA VAL A 5 -2.69 12.88 -2.87
C VAL A 5 -1.49 12.27 -3.61
N PRO A 6 -1.14 12.71 -4.83
CA PRO A 6 -1.64 13.87 -5.59
C PRO A 6 -2.86 13.61 -6.49
N HIS A 7 -3.44 12.41 -6.48
CA HIS A 7 -4.55 12.00 -7.36
C HIS A 7 -5.95 12.40 -6.86
N ARG A 8 -6.04 13.09 -5.73
CA ARG A 8 -7.31 13.51 -5.12
C ARG A 8 -8.19 14.27 -6.12
N GLY A 9 -9.50 13.99 -6.08
CA GLY A 9 -10.47 14.51 -7.05
C GLY A 9 -10.64 13.65 -8.30
N LYS A 10 -9.76 12.67 -8.54
CA LYS A 10 -9.94 11.62 -9.56
C LYS A 10 -10.49 10.33 -8.92
N SER A 11 -11.01 9.43 -9.76
CA SER A 11 -11.41 8.08 -9.32
C SER A 11 -10.20 7.32 -8.79
N ASN A 12 -10.37 6.59 -7.69
CA ASN A 12 -9.28 5.81 -7.10
C ASN A 12 -8.96 4.59 -7.96
N GLN A 13 -7.67 4.24 -8.05
CA GLN A 13 -7.16 3.11 -8.84
C GLN A 13 -6.17 2.31 -8.00
N PRO A 14 -6.08 0.98 -8.17
CA PRO A 14 -5.09 0.15 -7.47
C PRO A 14 -3.64 0.62 -7.65
N ALA A 15 -3.32 1.21 -8.81
CA ALA A 15 -2.00 1.78 -9.08
C ALA A 15 -1.60 2.90 -8.10
N PHE A 16 -2.57 3.59 -7.48
CA PHE A 16 -2.29 4.67 -6.52
C PHE A 16 -1.94 4.16 -5.12
N LEU A 17 -1.93 2.84 -4.90
CA LEU A 17 -1.59 2.25 -3.61
C LEU A 17 -0.15 2.57 -3.18
N VAL A 18 0.75 2.82 -4.14
CA VAL A 18 2.13 3.26 -3.87
C VAL A 18 2.18 4.54 -3.02
N GLU A 19 1.28 5.49 -3.24
CA GLU A 19 1.24 6.75 -2.48
C GLU A 19 0.82 6.52 -1.03
N VAL A 20 -0.05 5.54 -0.80
CA VAL A 20 -0.45 5.12 0.55
C VAL A 20 0.71 4.42 1.26
N GLY A 21 1.44 3.56 0.54
CA GLY A 21 2.64 2.91 1.04
C GLY A 21 3.74 3.91 1.42
N ALA A 22 3.98 4.92 0.58
CA ALA A 22 4.94 6.00 0.85
C ALA A 22 4.55 6.81 2.10
N CYS A 23 3.29 7.23 2.19
CA CYS A 23 2.80 7.93 3.38
C CYS A 23 2.95 7.09 4.66
N LEU A 24 2.68 5.78 4.60
CA LEU A 24 2.86 4.90 5.74
C LEU A 24 4.34 4.75 6.13
N ALA A 25 5.23 4.63 5.15
CA ALA A 25 6.67 4.53 5.37
C ALA A 25 7.21 5.78 6.09
N GLU A 26 6.80 6.97 5.67
CA GLU A 26 7.14 8.24 6.33
C GLU A 26 6.65 8.28 7.78
N VAL A 27 5.37 7.96 8.01
CA VAL A 27 4.77 7.96 9.37
C VAL A 27 5.45 6.96 10.29
N ARG A 28 5.94 5.84 9.75
CA ARG A 28 6.58 4.76 10.51
C ARG A 28 8.10 4.86 10.56
N ASN A 29 8.70 5.83 9.86
CA ASN A 29 10.15 6.00 9.74
C ASN A 29 10.86 4.71 9.28
N VAL A 30 10.31 4.07 8.25
CA VAL A 30 10.86 2.87 7.59
C VAL A 30 10.90 3.09 6.07
N SER A 31 11.49 2.18 5.32
CA SER A 31 11.49 2.27 3.85
C SER A 31 10.15 1.82 3.24
N VAL A 32 9.88 2.25 2.02
CA VAL A 32 8.69 1.81 1.26
C VAL A 32 8.76 0.31 0.96
N GLU A 33 9.97 -0.20 0.71
CA GLU A 33 10.23 -1.62 0.47
C GLU A 33 9.87 -2.46 1.70
N GLU A 34 10.18 -1.96 2.91
CA GLU A 34 9.82 -2.64 4.15
C GLU A 34 8.30 -2.68 4.34
N ILE A 35 7.59 -1.58 4.07
CA ILE A 35 6.13 -1.57 4.06
C ILE A 35 5.57 -2.57 3.04
N ALA A 36 6.10 -2.60 1.83
CA ALA A 36 5.67 -3.53 0.79
C ALA A 36 5.88 -5.00 1.21
N GLN A 37 7.04 -5.32 1.78
CA GLN A 37 7.34 -6.66 2.28
C GLN A 37 6.37 -7.07 3.40
N GLN A 38 6.23 -6.25 4.44
CA GLN A 38 5.39 -6.56 5.60
C GLN A 38 3.92 -6.69 5.20
N THR A 39 3.40 -5.78 4.38
CA THR A 39 1.99 -5.82 3.94
C THR A 39 1.71 -7.02 3.03
N THR A 40 2.65 -7.38 2.14
CA THR A 40 2.54 -8.58 1.30
C THR A 40 2.51 -9.84 2.16
N GLN A 41 3.46 -9.98 3.10
CA GLN A 41 3.51 -11.12 4.01
C GLN A 41 2.21 -11.25 4.81
N ASN A 42 1.70 -10.14 5.36
CA ASN A 42 0.45 -10.13 6.11
C ASN A 42 -0.74 -10.54 5.24
N ALA A 43 -0.80 -10.06 4.00
CA ALA A 43 -1.86 -10.40 3.05
C ALA A 43 -1.83 -11.90 2.69
N THR A 44 -0.64 -12.47 2.46
CA THR A 44 -0.48 -13.92 2.22
C THR A 44 -0.95 -14.76 3.41
N ILE A 45 -0.65 -14.34 4.64
CA ILE A 45 -1.10 -15.03 5.86
C ILE A 45 -2.63 -14.94 6.00
N ALA A 46 -3.20 -13.75 5.82
CA ALA A 46 -4.63 -13.50 5.98
C ALA A 46 -5.48 -14.13 4.87
N PHE A 47 -4.93 -14.23 3.66
CA PHE A 47 -5.60 -14.74 2.47
C PHE A 47 -4.75 -15.82 1.79
N PRO A 48 -4.71 -17.07 2.29
CA PRO A 48 -3.83 -18.12 1.77
C PRO A 48 -3.97 -18.42 0.26
N GLY A 49 -5.12 -18.08 -0.34
CA GLY A 49 -5.37 -18.26 -1.77
C GLY A 49 -4.82 -17.18 -2.71
N ILE A 50 -4.14 -16.15 -2.18
CA ILE A 50 -3.48 -15.11 -3.01
C ILE A 50 -1.96 -15.28 -3.04
N ALA A 51 -1.41 -16.30 -2.37
CA ALA A 51 -0.01 -16.68 -2.49
C ALA A 51 0.25 -17.12 -3.94
N ALA A 52 1.25 -16.52 -4.58
CA ALA A 52 1.74 -16.95 -5.90
C ALA A 52 2.44 -18.31 -5.79
#